data_AF-A0A2M7P6C8-F1
#
_entry.id   AF-A0A2M7P6C8-F1
#
_cell.length_a   1.000
_cell.length_b   1.000
_cell.length_c   1.000
_cell.angle_alpha   90.00
_cell.angle_beta   90.00
_cell.angle_gamma   90.00
#
_symmetry.space_group_name_H-M   'P 1'
#
loop_
_entity.id
_entity.type
_entity.pdbx_description
1 polymer ?
#
loop_
_entity_poly.entity_id
_entity_poly.type
_entity_poly.pdbx_seq_one_letter_code
_entity_poly.pdbx_strand_id
1 'polypeptide(L)'
;MVANKNEEAMIAGILEGSPDGIGVAVVRLDCGCRKMAAVDKDGEPASKVIMYRDGAEAICELCKKDNGAFARVRESFIHWSDPAPAPHMRQMIKNKVLGTGGH
;
A
#
# COMPACT_ATOMS: atom_id res chain seq x y z
N MET A 1 0.29 12.23 4.42
CA MET A 1 1.42 11.69 3.62
C MET A 1 0.92 11.47 2.20
N VAL A 2 1.76 11.71 1.19
CA VAL A 2 1.41 11.56 -0.24
C VAL A 2 2.47 10.65 -0.88
N ALA A 3 2.08 9.92 -1.92
CA ALA A 3 2.98 9.13 -2.74
C ALA A 3 4.00 10.03 -3.45
N ASN A 4 5.25 9.58 -3.59
CA ASN A 4 6.22 10.22 -4.48
C ASN A 4 5.95 9.84 -5.95
N LYS A 5 6.58 10.53 -6.91
CA LYS A 5 6.34 10.32 -8.35
C LYS A 5 6.48 8.87 -8.84
N ASN A 6 7.44 8.11 -8.31
CA ASN A 6 7.62 6.71 -8.66
C ASN A 6 6.55 5.82 -8.01
N GLU A 7 6.16 6.13 -6.77
CA GLU A 7 5.02 5.48 -6.09
C GLU A 7 3.72 5.74 -6.85
N GLU A 8 3.48 6.97 -7.32
CA GLU A 8 2.27 7.33 -8.07
C GLU A 8 2.13 6.49 -9.35
N ALA A 9 3.22 6.31 -10.11
CA ALA A 9 3.21 5.46 -11.30
C ALA A 9 2.89 3.99 -10.97
N MET A 10 3.47 3.46 -9.89
CA MET A 10 3.17 2.09 -9.44
C MET A 10 1.73 1.96 -8.93
N ILE A 11 1.23 2.95 -8.19
CA ILE A 11 -0.17 3.00 -7.70
C ILE A 11 -1.13 3.01 -8.89
N ALA A 12 -0.85 3.82 -9.92
CA ALA A 12 -1.66 3.87 -11.13
C ALA A 12 -1.71 2.52 -11.84
N GLY A 13 -0.56 1.86 -12.04
CA GLY A 13 -0.49 0.53 -12.65
C GLY A 13 -1.24 -0.55 -11.84
N ILE A 14 -1.15 -0.50 -10.50
CA ILE A 14 -1.89 -1.41 -9.63
C ILE A 14 -3.40 -1.20 -9.76
N LEU A 15 -3.86 0.05 -9.75
CA LEU A 15 -5.29 0.38 -9.89
C LEU A 15 -5.81 -0.01 -11.28
N GLU A 16 -5.06 0.26 -12.35
CA GLU A 16 -5.43 -0.14 -13.71
C GLU A 16 -5.61 -1.66 -13.83
N GLY A 17 -4.77 -2.44 -13.14
CA GLY A 17 -4.87 -3.90 -13.10
C GLY A 17 -5.91 -4.46 -12.11
N SER A 18 -6.56 -3.61 -11.30
CA SER A 18 -7.44 -4.02 -10.20
C SER A 18 -8.79 -3.31 -10.31
N PRO A 19 -9.74 -3.83 -11.12
CA PRO A 19 -11.00 -3.14 -11.41
C PRO A 19 -11.88 -2.89 -10.17
N ASP A 20 -11.77 -3.74 -9.15
CA ASP A 20 -12.50 -3.59 -7.88
C ASP A 20 -11.75 -2.70 -6.85
N GLY A 21 -10.53 -2.25 -7.20
CA GLY A 21 -9.68 -1.44 -6.35
C GLY A 21 -10.17 0.00 -6.24
N ILE A 22 -10.51 0.44 -5.04
CA ILE A 22 -10.91 1.83 -4.74
C ILE A 22 -9.78 2.66 -4.09
N GLY A 23 -8.62 2.04 -3.94
CA GLY A 23 -7.40 2.65 -3.43
C GLY A 23 -6.27 1.63 -3.35
N VAL A 24 -5.07 2.10 -3.06
CA VAL A 24 -3.87 1.29 -2.87
C VAL A 24 -3.32 1.53 -1.48
N ALA A 25 -3.24 0.48 -0.69
CA ALA A 25 -2.51 0.49 0.57
C ALA A 25 -1.01 0.54 0.28
N VAL A 26 -0.32 1.51 0.86
CA VAL A 26 1.13 1.71 0.72
C VAL A 26 1.77 1.59 2.09
N VAL A 27 2.76 0.71 2.20
CA VAL A 27 3.51 0.47 3.42
C VAL A 27 4.99 0.67 3.13
N ARG A 28 5.62 1.66 3.77
CA ARG A 28 7.05 1.93 3.66
C ARG A 28 7.80 1.28 4.83
N LEU A 29 8.84 0.53 4.51
CA LEU A 29 9.68 -0.16 5.49
C LEU A 29 10.95 0.65 5.77
N ASP A 30 11.51 0.47 6.97
CA ASP A 30 12.77 1.09 7.41
C ASP A 30 13.97 0.80 6.49
N CYS A 31 13.96 -0.34 5.79
CA CYS A 31 15.00 -0.76 4.85
C CYS A 31 14.85 -0.16 3.44
N GLY A 32 13.89 0.75 3.25
CA GLY A 32 13.59 1.41 1.97
C GLY A 32 12.77 0.59 0.98
N CYS A 33 12.38 -0.63 1.33
CA CYS A 33 11.42 -1.42 0.56
C CYS A 33 9.99 -0.92 0.83
N ARG A 34 9.09 -1.15 -0.13
CA ARG A 34 7.69 -0.75 -0.04
C ARG A 34 6.81 -1.93 -0.37
N LYS A 35 5.68 -2.05 0.32
CA LYS A 35 4.61 -2.98 -0.03
C LYS A 35 3.40 -2.21 -0.50
N MET A 36 2.76 -2.72 -1.55
CA MET A 36 1.57 -2.13 -2.11
C MET A 36 0.54 -3.20 -2.47
N ALA A 37 -0.73 -2.89 -2.26
CA ALA A 37 -1.84 -3.70 -2.74
C ALA A 37 -3.08 -2.81 -2.92
N ALA A 38 -3.81 -3.00 -4.03
CA ALA A 38 -5.15 -2.48 -4.18
C ALA A 38 -6.07 -3.02 -3.08
N VAL A 39 -7.00 -2.18 -2.63
CA VAL A 39 -8.03 -2.51 -1.63
C VAL A 39 -9.41 -2.20 -2.19
N ASP A 40 -10.39 -3.04 -1.88
CA ASP A 40 -11.77 -2.84 -2.28
C ASP A 40 -12.58 -2.02 -1.23
N LYS A 41 -13.89 -1.89 -1.49
CA LYS A 41 -14.85 -1.17 -0.63
C LYS A 41 -15.02 -1.77 0.77
N ASP A 42 -14.75 -3.06 0.93
CA ASP A 42 -14.85 -3.78 2.17
C ASP A 42 -13.50 -3.78 2.93
N GLY A 43 -12.45 -3.22 2.30
CA GLY A 43 -11.08 -3.21 2.82
C GLY A 43 -10.39 -4.57 2.68
N GLU A 44 -10.84 -5.41 1.75
CA GLU A 44 -10.17 -6.65 1.36
C GLU A 44 -9.14 -6.38 0.24
N PRO A 45 -8.14 -7.26 0.07
CA PRO A 45 -7.18 -7.13 -1.03
C PRO A 45 -7.86 -7.33 -2.40
N ALA A 46 -7.79 -6.31 -3.25
CA ALA A 46 -8.25 -6.35 -4.64
C ALA A 46 -7.12 -6.74 -5.63
N SER A 47 -5.93 -7.04 -5.12
CA SER A 47 -4.75 -7.41 -5.91
C SER A 47 -3.77 -8.25 -5.09
N LYS A 48 -2.75 -8.81 -5.75
CA LYS A 48 -1.61 -9.41 -5.04
C LYS A 48 -0.76 -8.32 -4.38
N VAL A 49 -0.17 -8.64 -3.23
CA VAL A 49 0.82 -7.76 -2.60
C VAL A 49 2.07 -7.69 -3.47
N ILE A 50 2.40 -6.48 -3.91
CA ILE A 50 3.63 -6.17 -4.64
C ILE A 50 4.63 -5.59 -3.65
N MET A 51 5.87 -6.05 -3.73
CA MET A 51 6.97 -5.48 -2.97
C MET A 51 8.10 -5.06 -3.89
N TYR A 52 8.60 -3.84 -3.69
CA TYR A 52 9.68 -3.30 -4.51
C TYR A 52 10.55 -2.32 -3.71
N ARG A 53 11.62 -1.86 -4.34
CA ARG A 53 12.54 -0.88 -3.78
C ARG A 53 12.96 0.09 -4.88
N ASP A 54 12.84 1.40 -4.62
CA ASP A 54 13.23 2.41 -5.60
C ASP A 54 14.70 2.32 -6.00
N GLY A 55 14.94 2.43 -7.31
CA GLY A 55 16.27 2.41 -7.88
C GLY A 55 16.97 1.04 -7.77
N ALA A 56 16.23 -0.03 -7.49
CA ALA A 56 16.77 -1.38 -7.39
C ALA A 56 15.94 -2.37 -8.21
N GLU A 57 16.61 -3.36 -8.81
CA GLU A 57 15.96 -4.42 -9.59
C GLU A 57 15.21 -5.42 -8.71
N ALA A 58 15.52 -5.47 -7.41
CA ALA A 58 14.93 -6.41 -6.46
C ALA A 58 14.79 -5.84 -5.05
N ILE A 59 13.92 -6.47 -4.26
CA ILE A 59 13.80 -6.22 -2.82
C ILE A 59 15.05 -6.67 -2.06
N CYS A 60 15.28 -6.10 -0.87
CA CYS A 60 16.45 -6.45 -0.05
C CYS A 60 16.35 -7.86 0.56
N GLU A 61 17.49 -8.42 0.96
CA GLU A 61 17.58 -9.77 1.56
C GLU A 61 16.72 -9.94 2.82
N LEU A 62 16.54 -8.89 3.62
CA LEU A 62 15.66 -8.95 4.79
C LEU A 62 14.21 -9.17 4.36
N CYS A 63 13.74 -8.39 3.39
CA CYS A 63 12.39 -8.52 2.86
C CYS A 63 12.15 -9.84 2.13
N LYS A 64 13.18 -10.44 1.51
CA LYS A 64 13.08 -11.80 0.96
C LYS A 64 12.86 -12.85 2.05
N LYS A 65 13.40 -12.63 3.26
CA LYS A 65 13.30 -13.56 4.39
C LYS A 65 12.02 -13.38 5.20
N ASP A 66 11.64 -12.15 5.51
CA ASP A 66 10.56 -11.83 6.44
C ASP A 66 9.30 -11.27 5.77
N ASN A 67 9.31 -11.17 4.44
CA ASN A 67 8.26 -10.56 3.65
C ASN A 67 7.86 -9.16 4.15
N GLY A 68 8.83 -8.39 4.63
CA GLY A 68 8.70 -7.03 5.16
C GLY A 68 7.93 -6.96 6.48
N ALA A 69 8.39 -7.67 7.52
CA ALA A 69 7.69 -7.80 8.80
C ALA A 69 7.05 -6.49 9.31
N PHE A 70 5.84 -6.60 9.89
CA PHE A 70 5.07 -5.43 10.37
C PHE A 70 5.84 -4.56 11.37
N ALA A 71 6.70 -5.17 12.21
CA ALA A 71 7.55 -4.46 13.15
C ALA A 71 8.54 -3.46 12.51
N ARG A 72 8.73 -3.52 11.18
CA ARG A 72 9.64 -2.65 10.41
C ARG A 72 8.91 -1.56 9.62
N VAL A 73 7.59 -1.43 9.81
CA VAL A 73 6.78 -0.40 9.16
C VAL A 73 7.17 0.97 9.71
N ARG A 74 7.57 1.86 8.80
CA ARG A 74 7.93 3.24 9.11
C ARG A 74 6.78 4.19 8.83
N GLU A 75 6.08 3.99 7.72
CA GLU A 75 4.91 4.77 7.34
C GLU A 75 3.90 3.86 6.63
N SER A 76 2.62 4.14 6.79
CA SER A 76 1.58 3.49 6.02
C SER A 76 0.41 4.44 5.73
N PHE A 77 -0.18 4.31 4.55
CA PHE A 77 -1.33 5.11 4.14
C PHE A 77 -2.09 4.40 3.02
N ILE A 78 -3.28 4.90 2.70
CA ILE A 78 -4.03 4.47 1.51
C ILE A 78 -4.11 5.65 0.55
N HIS A 79 -3.64 5.43 -0.66
CA HIS A 79 -3.86 6.32 -1.79
C HIS A 79 -5.20 5.96 -2.43
N TRP A 80 -6.18 6.86 -2.36
CA TRP A 80 -7.51 6.60 -2.91
C TRP A 80 -7.53 6.84 -4.41
N SER A 81 -8.38 6.10 -5.13
CA SER A 81 -8.71 6.44 -6.51
C SER A 81 -9.52 7.74 -6.56
N ASP A 82 -9.65 8.32 -7.76
CA ASP A 82 -10.57 9.43 -8.01
C ASP A 82 -11.82 8.93 -8.75
N PRO A 83 -13.04 9.19 -8.26
CA PRO A 83 -13.35 9.91 -7.03
C PRO A 83 -13.07 9.08 -5.76
N ALA A 84 -12.57 9.75 -4.72
CA ALA A 84 -12.30 9.10 -3.45
C ALA A 84 -13.59 8.66 -2.73
N PRO A 85 -13.57 7.52 -2.00
CA PRO A 85 -14.71 7.06 -1.24
C PRO A 85 -15.05 8.00 -0.07
N ALA A 86 -16.28 7.88 0.44
CA ALA A 86 -16.78 8.72 1.52
C ALA A 86 -15.86 8.68 2.77
N PRO A 87 -15.74 9.77 3.55
CA PRO A 87 -14.86 9.83 4.72
C PRO A 87 -15.01 8.68 5.73
N HIS A 88 -16.24 8.26 6.02
CA HIS A 88 -16.51 7.15 6.95
C HIS A 88 -15.99 5.81 6.41
N MET A 89 -16.19 5.53 5.12
CA MET A 89 -15.65 4.33 4.47
C MET A 89 -14.13 4.35 4.49
N ARG A 90 -13.51 5.49 4.16
CA ARG A 90 -12.05 5.65 4.22
C ARG A 90 -11.49 5.32 5.60
N GLN A 91 -12.16 5.77 6.66
CA GLN A 91 -11.72 5.48 8.03
C GLN A 91 -11.87 4.00 8.38
N MET A 92 -13.01 3.39 8.03
CA MET A 92 -13.26 1.96 8.24
C MET A 92 -12.20 1.10 7.55
N ILE A 93 -11.96 1.36 6.27
CA ILE A 93 -10.98 0.61 5.46
C ILE A 93 -9.57 0.83 6.01
N LYS A 94 -9.18 2.06 6.34
CA LYS A 94 -7.86 2.34 6.96
C LYS A 94 -7.64 1.52 8.22
N ASN A 95 -8.61 1.51 9.12
CA ASN A 95 -8.49 0.78 10.39
C ASN A 95 -8.35 -0.73 10.17
N LYS A 96 -9.08 -1.28 9.20
CA LYS A 96 -9.03 -2.70 8.85
C LYS A 96 -7.70 -3.09 8.19
N VAL A 97 -7.26 -2.30 7.21
CA VAL A 97 -6.11 -2.62 6.37
C VAL A 97 -4.78 -2.29 7.05
N LEU A 98 -4.69 -1.15 7.72
CA LEU A 98 -3.44 -0.66 8.33
C LEU A 98 -3.37 -0.92 9.84
N GLY A 99 -4.47 -1.38 10.44
CA GLY A 99 -4.62 -1.49 11.89
C GLY A 99 -5.05 -0.17 12.55
N THR A 100 -5.42 -0.25 13.82
CA THR A 100 -5.90 0.89 14.63
C THR A 100 -4.78 1.61 15.41
N GLY A 101 -3.53 1.14 15.31
CA GLY A 101 -2.37 1.76 15.94
C GLY A 101 -1.72 2.77 15.00
N GLY A 102 -1.96 4.06 15.21
CA GLY A 102 -1.24 5.13 14.53
C GLY A 102 0.27 4.97 14.73
N HIS A 103 1.01 4.94 13.62
CA HIS A 103 2.47 5.09 13.60
C HIS A 103 2.77 6.50 13.07
#